data_AF-A0A7Y2B788-F1
#
_entry.id   AF-A0A7Y2B788-F1
#
_cell.length_a   1.000
_cell.length_b   1.000
_cell.length_c   1.000
_cell.angle_alpha   90.00
_cell.angle_beta   90.00
_cell.angle_gamma   90.00
#
_symmetry.space_group_name_H-M   'P 1'
#
loop_
_entity.id
_entity.type
_entity.pdbx_description
1 polymer ?
#
loop_
_entity_poly.entity_id
_entity_poly.type
_entity_poly.pdbx_seq_one_letter_code
_entity_poly.pdbx_strand_id
1 'polypeptide(L)'
;MAHAYTPGLRVTEKTLIERERRLPLSGEVLVENGAEVKAEDIVARTNLPGNVQIVKAASILGISPEDLAEAIVVKKGDEVKKGQEIAIVSSFFGLFKNKVMSPDDGTVEEISEVTGQVIL
;
A
#
# COMPACT_ATOMS: atom_id res chain seq x y z
N MET A 1 -48.49 -17.06 -4.65
CA MET A 1 -47.31 -16.18 -4.87
C MET A 1 -46.16 -17.04 -5.35
N ALA A 2 -45.76 -16.88 -6.61
CA ALA A 2 -44.66 -17.66 -7.18
C ALA A 2 -43.33 -17.08 -6.68
N HIS A 3 -42.69 -17.78 -5.75
CA HIS A 3 -41.31 -17.48 -5.37
C HIS A 3 -40.40 -17.98 -6.48
N ALA A 4 -39.81 -17.05 -7.24
CA ALA A 4 -38.84 -17.38 -8.27
C ALA A 4 -37.54 -17.86 -7.61
N TYR A 5 -37.42 -19.18 -7.45
CA TYR A 5 -36.16 -19.79 -7.06
C TYR A 5 -35.26 -19.87 -8.29
N THR A 6 -34.16 -19.11 -8.30
CA THR A 6 -33.11 -19.28 -9.31
C THR A 6 -32.68 -20.75 -9.32
N PRO A 7 -32.53 -21.41 -10.48
CA PRO A 7 -32.10 -22.81 -10.54
C PRO A 7 -30.82 -23.03 -9.71
N GLY A 8 -30.89 -23.90 -8.70
CA GLY A 8 -29.81 -24.13 -7.74
C GLY A 8 -30.00 -23.49 -6.36
N LEU A 9 -31.05 -22.69 -6.14
CA LEU A 9 -31.38 -22.16 -4.81
C LEU A 9 -31.98 -23.27 -3.93
N ARG A 10 -31.27 -23.65 -2.86
CA ARG A 10 -31.76 -24.57 -1.83
C ARG A 10 -32.31 -23.79 -0.65
N VAL A 11 -33.57 -24.04 -0.28
CA VAL A 11 -34.21 -23.44 0.91
C VAL A 11 -34.25 -24.48 2.02
N THR A 12 -33.70 -24.14 3.19
CA THR A 12 -33.76 -24.95 4.41
C THR A 12 -33.96 -24.05 5.61
N GLU A 13 -34.76 -24.46 6.59
CA GLU A 13 -35.04 -23.64 7.79
C GLU A 13 -33.78 -23.32 8.61
N LYS A 14 -32.87 -24.28 8.74
CA LYS A 14 -31.53 -24.11 9.33
C LYS A 14 -30.53 -24.98 8.59
N THR A 15 -29.31 -24.49 8.44
CA THR A 15 -28.22 -25.25 7.83
C THR A 15 -26.87 -24.77 8.39
N LEU A 16 -25.91 -25.68 8.50
CA LEU A 16 -24.52 -25.35 8.80
C LEU A 16 -23.80 -25.10 7.47
N ILE A 17 -23.10 -23.98 7.36
CA ILE A 17 -22.33 -23.63 6.17
C ILE A 17 -20.85 -23.65 6.54
N GLU A 18 -20.08 -24.46 5.83
CA GLU A 18 -18.62 -24.46 5.90
C GLU A 18 -18.07 -23.98 4.55
N ARG A 19 -17.20 -22.98 4.58
CA ARG A 19 -16.54 -22.45 3.39
C ARG A 19 -15.10 -22.09 3.71
N GLU A 20 -14.18 -22.57 2.88
CA GLU A 20 -12.79 -22.12 2.93
C GLU A 20 -12.68 -20.75 2.25
N ARG A 21 -12.10 -19.77 2.96
CA ARG A 21 -11.73 -18.46 2.41
C ARG A 21 -10.21 -18.35 2.51
N ARG A 22 -9.53 -18.42 1.36
CA ARG A 22 -8.07 -18.36 1.29
C ARG A 22 -7.62 -16.97 0.84
N LEU A 23 -6.63 -16.40 1.52
CA LEU A 23 -5.98 -15.18 1.05
C LEU A 23 -5.26 -15.45 -0.29
N PRO A 24 -5.31 -14.51 -1.25
CA PRO A 24 -4.64 -14.68 -2.54
C PRO A 24 -3.11 -14.67 -2.43
N LEU A 25 -2.57 -14.04 -1.39
CA LEU A 25 -1.15 -13.95 -1.06
C LEU A 25 -0.97 -14.15 0.45
N SER A 26 0.28 -14.39 0.88
CA SER A 26 0.64 -14.40 2.29
C SER A 26 0.18 -13.11 2.97
N GLY A 27 -0.37 -13.22 4.18
CA GLY A 27 -0.92 -12.09 4.90
C GLY A 27 -1.04 -12.38 6.38
N GLU A 28 -1.91 -11.65 7.04
CA GLU A 28 -2.11 -11.66 8.48
C GLU A 28 -3.51 -12.20 8.80
N VAL A 29 -3.58 -13.15 9.74
CA VAL A 29 -4.84 -13.60 10.32
C VAL A 29 -5.11 -12.72 11.55
N LEU A 30 -6.26 -12.06 11.58
CA LEU A 30 -6.61 -11.04 12.58
C LEU A 30 -7.41 -11.62 13.76
N VAL A 31 -7.75 -12.90 13.71
CA VAL A 31 -8.54 -13.61 14.72
C VAL A 31 -7.84 -14.88 15.18
N GLU A 32 -8.17 -15.32 16.38
CA GLU A 32 -7.66 -16.57 16.93
C GLU A 32 -8.53 -17.77 16.51
N ASN A 33 -7.97 -18.97 16.61
CA ASN A 33 -8.71 -20.19 16.32
C ASN A 33 -9.88 -20.37 17.30
N GLY A 34 -11.09 -20.62 16.78
CA GLY A 34 -12.31 -20.77 17.57
C GLY A 34 -13.04 -19.46 17.90
N ALA A 35 -12.57 -18.31 17.39
CA ALA A 35 -13.26 -17.03 17.58
C ALA A 35 -14.65 -17.03 16.92
N GLU A 36 -15.65 -16.55 17.65
CA GLU A 36 -16.98 -16.25 17.08
C GLU A 36 -16.91 -14.94 16.29
N VAL A 37 -17.37 -14.97 15.03
CA VAL A 37 -17.32 -13.82 14.11
C VAL A 37 -18.64 -13.67 13.36
N LYS A 38 -18.95 -12.44 12.96
CA LYS A 38 -20.05 -12.12 12.05
C LYS A 38 -19.62 -12.33 10.60
N ALA A 39 -20.60 -12.41 9.71
CA ALA A 39 -20.35 -12.59 8.28
C ALA A 39 -19.51 -11.46 7.65
N GLU A 40 -19.61 -10.25 8.19
CA GLU A 40 -18.92 -9.03 7.73
C GLU A 40 -17.55 -8.79 8.39
N ASP A 41 -17.18 -9.58 9.40
CA ASP A 41 -15.93 -9.36 10.13
C ASP A 41 -14.72 -9.72 9.26
N ILE A 42 -13.69 -8.89 9.34
CA ILE A 42 -12.41 -9.11 8.65
C ILE A 42 -11.57 -10.08 9.49
N VAL A 43 -11.57 -11.35 9.11
CA VAL A 43 -10.83 -12.41 9.82
C VAL A 43 -9.36 -12.52 9.42
N ALA A 44 -9.03 -12.07 8.21
CA ALA A 44 -7.67 -12.08 7.68
C ALA A 44 -7.54 -11.02 6.58
N ARG A 45 -6.33 -10.52 6.37
CA ARG A 45 -6.01 -9.55 5.31
C ARG A 45 -4.65 -9.85 4.69
N THR A 46 -4.47 -9.45 3.44
CA THR A 46 -3.16 -9.43 2.77
C THR A 46 -3.02 -8.13 2.01
N ASN A 47 -1.79 -7.65 1.87
CA ASN A 47 -1.48 -6.50 1.03
C ASN A 47 -1.31 -7.01 -0.40
N LEU A 48 -2.22 -6.58 -1.28
CA LEU A 48 -2.11 -6.87 -2.70
C LEU A 48 -1.13 -5.87 -3.33
N PRO A 49 -0.13 -6.33 -4.10
CA PRO A 49 0.80 -5.43 -4.76
C PRO A 49 0.01 -4.53 -5.73
N GLY A 50 0.15 -3.23 -5.56
CA GLY A 50 -0.35 -2.22 -6.48
C GLY A 50 0.61 -1.96 -7.64
N ASN A 51 0.31 -0.95 -8.45
CA ASN A 51 1.22 -0.47 -9.47
C ASN A 51 2.38 0.28 -8.81
N VAL A 52 3.57 -0.33 -8.83
CA VAL A 52 4.80 0.29 -8.33
C VAL A 52 5.05 1.62 -9.02
N GLN A 53 5.28 2.68 -8.23
CA GLN A 53 5.64 3.99 -8.74
C GLN A 53 7.13 4.26 -8.49
N ILE A 54 7.87 4.51 -9.57
CA ILE A 54 9.30 4.84 -9.48
C ILE A 54 9.47 6.35 -9.66
N VAL A 55 9.88 7.01 -8.59
CA VAL A 55 10.18 8.45 -8.60
C VAL A 55 11.69 8.66 -8.69
N LYS A 56 12.14 9.27 -9.79
CA LYS A 56 13.57 9.59 -10.03
C LYS A 56 14.02 10.81 -9.23
N ALA A 57 13.98 10.71 -7.90
CA ALA A 57 14.15 11.84 -6.99
C ALA A 57 15.48 12.58 -7.19
N ALA A 58 16.61 11.88 -7.35
CA ALA A 58 17.91 12.52 -7.57
C ALA A 58 17.93 13.34 -8.86
N SER A 59 17.35 12.79 -9.95
CA SER A 59 17.25 13.50 -11.23
C SER A 59 16.34 14.73 -11.16
N ILE A 60 15.24 14.67 -10.41
CA ILE A 60 14.31 15.81 -10.23
C ILE A 60 14.98 16.91 -9.38
N LEU A 61 15.74 16.53 -8.36
CA LEU A 61 16.45 17.45 -7.48
C LEU A 61 17.74 18.02 -8.10
N GLY A 62 18.28 17.38 -9.13
CA GLY A 62 19.54 17.76 -9.75
C GLY A 62 20.78 17.42 -8.91
N ILE A 63 20.70 16.34 -8.11
CA ILE A 63 21.78 15.85 -7.25
C ILE A 63 22.29 14.49 -7.73
N SER A 64 23.44 14.07 -7.22
CA SER A 64 23.93 12.71 -7.46
C SER A 64 23.08 11.67 -6.71
N PRO A 65 23.02 10.40 -7.16
CA PRO A 65 22.30 9.33 -6.45
C PRO A 65 22.75 9.15 -4.99
N GLU A 66 24.05 9.30 -4.74
CA GLU A 66 24.69 9.19 -3.42
C GLU A 66 24.25 10.29 -2.44
N ASP A 67 23.98 11.51 -2.95
CA ASP A 67 23.48 12.62 -2.12
C ASP A 67 21.99 12.50 -1.78
N LEU A 68 21.25 11.54 -2.37
CA LEU A 68 19.82 11.41 -2.17
C LEU A 68 19.46 11.08 -0.71
N ALA A 69 20.31 10.35 0.00
CA ALA A 69 20.10 9.99 1.40
C ALA A 69 19.95 11.22 2.32
N GLU A 70 20.66 12.31 2.01
CA GLU A 70 20.62 13.56 2.78
C GLU A 70 19.40 14.43 2.42
N ALA A 71 18.85 14.25 1.22
CA ALA A 71 17.71 15.01 0.71
C ALA A 71 16.35 14.41 1.06
N ILE A 72 16.29 13.13 1.41
CA ILE A 72 15.04 12.42 1.64
C ILE A 72 14.41 12.80 2.99
N VAL A 73 13.09 12.96 3.00
CA VAL A 73 12.31 13.33 4.19
C VAL A 73 11.34 12.24 4.67
N VAL A 74 11.33 11.08 4.01
CA VAL A 74 10.55 9.88 4.34
C VAL A 74 11.47 8.69 4.48
N LYS A 75 11.04 7.62 5.14
CA LYS A 75 11.83 6.37 5.25
C LYS A 75 11.06 5.19 4.66
N LYS A 76 11.79 4.11 4.38
CA LYS A 76 11.19 2.82 4.01
C LYS A 76 10.14 2.41 5.05
N GLY A 77 8.96 2.02 4.57
CA GLY A 77 7.80 1.65 5.36
C GLY A 77 6.86 2.80 5.72
N ASP A 78 7.20 4.05 5.42
CA ASP A 78 6.30 5.18 5.67
C ASP A 78 5.13 5.19 4.67
N GLU A 79 3.94 5.47 5.18
CA GLU A 79 2.79 5.81 4.34
C GLU A 79 2.92 7.25 3.83
N VAL A 80 2.70 7.44 2.53
CA VAL A 80 2.71 8.75 1.88
C VAL A 80 1.38 9.04 1.20
N LYS A 81 1.02 10.31 1.14
CA LYS A 81 -0.13 10.80 0.38
C LYS A 81 0.29 11.43 -0.93
N LYS A 82 -0.59 11.39 -1.93
CA LYS A 82 -0.41 12.13 -3.18
C LYS A 82 -0.13 13.60 -2.89
N GLY A 83 0.96 14.11 -3.46
CA GLY A 83 1.40 15.48 -3.21
C GLY A 83 2.09 15.69 -1.86
N GLN A 84 2.43 14.65 -1.10
CA GLN A 84 3.30 14.76 0.07
C GLN A 84 4.76 14.94 -0.37
N GLU A 85 5.51 15.79 0.32
CA GLU A 85 6.95 15.97 0.10
C GLU A 85 7.70 14.69 0.51
N ILE A 86 8.47 14.11 -0.41
CA ILE A 86 9.27 12.89 -0.17
C ILE A 86 10.78 13.14 -0.19
N ALA A 87 11.23 14.21 -0.87
CA ALA A 87 12.62 14.66 -0.81
C ALA A 87 12.72 16.17 -1.05
N ILE A 88 13.71 16.82 -0.44
CA ILE A 88 13.94 18.26 -0.53
C ILE A 88 15.44 18.59 -0.51
N VAL A 89 15.86 19.48 -1.40
CA VAL A 89 17.21 20.06 -1.40
C VAL A 89 17.10 21.57 -1.32
N SER A 90 17.94 22.18 -0.49
CA SER A 90 18.10 23.63 -0.43
C SER A 90 19.38 24.04 -1.17
N SER A 91 19.27 24.97 -2.11
CA SER A 91 20.40 25.51 -2.88
C SER A 91 20.58 27.01 -2.61
N PHE A 92 21.74 27.55 -3.02
CA PHE A 92 22.07 28.98 -3.00
C PHE A 92 21.82 29.62 -1.62
N PHE A 93 22.57 29.19 -0.59
CA PHE A 93 22.40 29.66 0.80
C PHE A 93 20.95 29.55 1.35
N GLY A 94 20.16 28.58 0.86
CA GLY A 94 18.79 28.34 1.32
C GLY A 94 17.72 29.18 0.63
N LEU A 95 18.07 29.99 -0.38
CA LEU A 95 17.14 30.83 -1.11
C LEU A 95 16.20 30.03 -2.03
N PHE A 96 16.64 28.86 -2.50
CA PHE A 96 15.85 28.01 -3.40
C PHE A 96 15.69 26.62 -2.80
N LYS A 97 14.47 26.11 -2.78
CA LYS A 97 14.15 24.75 -2.34
C LYS A 97 13.52 23.99 -3.49
N ASN A 98 14.21 22.94 -3.96
CA ASN A 98 13.63 21.97 -4.88
C ASN A 98 13.02 20.84 -4.08
N LYS A 99 11.82 20.42 -4.46
CA LYS A 99 11.03 19.42 -3.75
C LYS A 99 10.57 18.34 -4.71
N VAL A 100 10.54 17.11 -4.23
CA VAL A 100 9.93 15.98 -4.93
C VAL A 100 8.68 15.59 -4.16
N MET A 101 7.58 15.44 -4.88
CA MET A 101 6.27 15.12 -4.34
C MET A 101 5.91 13.68 -4.68
N SER A 102 5.18 13.01 -3.79
CA SER A 102 4.62 11.69 -4.07
C SER A 102 3.59 11.79 -5.22
N PRO A 103 3.68 10.94 -6.27
CA PRO A 103 2.72 10.92 -7.36
C PRO A 103 1.34 10.37 -6.96
N ASP A 104 1.28 9.52 -5.93
CA ASP A 104 0.07 8.85 -5.45
C ASP A 104 0.13 8.51 -3.95
N ASP A 105 -0.99 8.03 -3.41
CA ASP A 105 -1.05 7.43 -2.09
C ASP A 105 -0.38 6.05 -2.12
N GLY A 106 0.48 5.75 -1.15
CA GLY A 106 1.21 4.49 -1.12
C GLY A 106 2.13 4.36 0.08
N THR A 107 3.04 3.38 0.01
CA THR A 107 4.03 3.11 1.06
C THR A 107 5.41 3.14 0.43
N VAL A 108 6.38 3.77 1.10
CA VAL A 108 7.77 3.77 0.62
C VAL A 108 8.35 2.36 0.73
N GLU A 109 8.43 1.64 -0.38
CA GLU A 109 8.96 0.27 -0.42
C GLU A 109 10.50 0.26 -0.35
N GLU A 110 11.14 1.18 -1.07
CA GLU A 110 12.59 1.26 -1.14
C GLU A 110 13.08 2.63 -1.58
N ILE A 111 14.27 2.98 -1.08
CA ILE A 111 15.03 4.16 -1.48
C ILE A 111 16.35 3.64 -2.02
N SER A 112 16.61 3.83 -3.31
CA SER A 112 17.82 3.35 -3.98
C SER A 112 18.84 4.47 -4.09
N GLU A 113 19.87 4.44 -3.25
CA GLU A 113 21.03 5.34 -3.31
C GLU A 113 21.91 5.08 -4.54
N VAL A 114 21.82 3.88 -5.12
CA VAL A 114 22.58 3.53 -6.35
C VAL A 114 21.95 4.17 -7.59
N THR A 115 20.61 4.18 -7.68
CA THR A 115 19.91 4.70 -8.87
C THR A 115 19.29 6.08 -8.66
N GLY A 116 19.26 6.58 -7.43
CA GLY A 116 18.68 7.87 -7.07
C GLY A 116 17.15 7.86 -7.14
N GLN A 117 16.52 6.74 -6.80
CA GLN A 117 15.08 6.51 -6.95
C GLN A 117 14.39 6.26 -5.62
N VAL A 118 13.14 6.73 -5.51
CA VAL A 118 12.21 6.38 -4.44
C VAL A 118 11.11 5.51 -5.05
N ILE A 119 10.92 4.32 -4.50
CA ILE A 119 9.95 3.33 -4.94
C ILE A 119 8.77 3.35 -3.96
N LEU A 120 7.58 3.59 -4.49
CA LEU A 120 6.30 3.61 -3.77
C LEU A 120 5.37 2.50 -4.28
#